data_AF-A0A3D5UBP5-F1
#
_entry.id   AF-A0A3D5UBP5-F1
#
_cell.length_a   1.000
_cell.length_b   1.000
_cell.length_c   1.000
_cell.angle_alpha   90.00
_cell.angle_beta   90.00
_cell.angle_gamma   90.00
#
_symmetry.space_group_name_H-M   'P 1'
#
loop_
_entity.id
_entity.type
_entity.pdbx_description
1 polymer ?
#
loop_
_entity_poly.entity_id
_entity_poly.type
_entity_poly.pdbx_seq_one_letter_code
_entity_poly.pdbx_strand_id
1 'polypeptide(L)' 'MKIPDFMMDEALIAREHLLESIAEFNDELMMLVLEGEDVPSELIKKAIRRGTIHHGFIPVLCGSSLK' A
#
# COMPACT_ATOMS: atom_id res chain seq x y z
N MET A 1 -10.17 -13.56 -3.08
CA MET A 1 -8.95 -14.40 -3.02
C MET A 1 -8.57 -14.49 -1.55
N LYS A 2 -8.39 -15.68 -0.99
CA LYS A 2 -8.02 -15.86 0.42
C LYS A 2 -6.49 -15.89 0.49
N ILE A 3 -5.90 -15.14 1.42
CA ILE A 3 -4.46 -15.23 1.72
C ILE A 3 -4.21 -16.57 2.43
N PRO A 4 -3.26 -17.41 2.00
CA PRO A 4 -2.90 -18.63 2.73
C PRO A 4 -2.46 -18.30 4.16
N ASP A 5 -2.86 -19.12 5.13
CA ASP A 5 -2.67 -18.80 6.55
C ASP A 5 -1.18 -18.61 6.90
N PHE A 6 -0.28 -19.40 6.28
CA PHE A 6 1.18 -19.28 6.49
C PHE A 6 1.81 -18.01 5.89
N MET A 7 1.09 -17.28 5.04
CA MET A 7 1.56 -16.01 4.45
C MET A 7 0.90 -14.79 5.09
N MET A 8 -0.02 -14.98 6.03
CA MET A 8 -0.81 -13.87 6.59
C MET A 8 0.10 -12.82 7.23
N ASP A 9 1.06 -13.25 8.05
CA ASP A 9 1.97 -12.34 8.75
C ASP A 9 2.83 -11.54 7.76
N GLU A 10 3.40 -12.20 6.76
CA GLU A 10 4.18 -11.54 5.70
C GLU A 10 3.33 -10.54 4.89
N ALA A 11 2.07 -10.88 4.59
CA ALA A 11 1.16 -10.01 3.87
C ALA A 11 0.78 -8.76 4.68
N LEU A 12 0.63 -8.90 6.01
CA LEU A 12 0.36 -7.77 6.91
C LEU A 12 1.57 -6.85 7.01
N ILE A 13 2.77 -7.40 7.20
CA ILE A 13 4.02 -6.61 7.22
C ILE A 13 4.21 -5.86 5.89
N ALA A 14 4.02 -6.54 4.75
CA ALA A 14 4.13 -5.89 3.45
C ALA A 14 3.07 -4.80 3.24
N ARG A 15 1.86 -4.97 3.80
CA ARG A 15 0.81 -3.96 3.76
C ARG A 15 1.16 -2.73 4.60
N GLU A 16 1.68 -2.92 5.81
CA GLU A 16 2.14 -1.83 6.68
C GLU A 16 3.24 -1.02 5.99
N HIS A 17 4.27 -1.69 5.47
CA HIS A 17 5.35 -1.05 4.73
C HIS A 17 4.83 -0.26 3.52
N LEU A 18 3.85 -0.79 2.79
CA LEU A 18 3.22 -0.07 1.67
C LEU A 18 2.52 1.21 2.16
N LEU A 19 1.71 1.10 3.23
CA LEU A 19 0.96 2.23 3.78
C LEU A 19 1.89 3.33 4.29
N GLU A 20 2.93 2.97 5.04
CA GLU A 20 3.97 3.89 5.49
C GLU A 20 4.65 4.59 4.32
N SER A 21 5.02 3.84 3.28
CA SER A 21 5.72 4.39 2.11
C SER A 21 4.87 5.37 1.31
N ILE A 22 3.56 5.15 1.20
CA ILE A 22 2.68 6.01 0.39
C ILE A 22 2.02 7.14 1.20
N ALA A 23 2.13 7.10 2.53
CA ALA A 23 1.54 8.11 3.43
C ALA A 23 2.08 9.52 3.16
N GLU A 24 3.34 9.65 2.78
CA GLU A 24 3.95 10.95 2.44
C GLU A 24 3.28 11.68 1.27
N PHE A 25 2.46 10.99 0.47
CA PHE A 25 1.75 11.56 -0.69
C PHE A 25 0.28 11.88 -0.41
N ASN A 26 -0.21 11.64 0.81
CA ASN A 26 -1.59 11.91 1.19
C ASN A 26 -1.75 12.14 2.71
N ASP A 27 -1.99 13.39 3.11
CA ASP A 27 -2.15 13.80 4.51
C ASP A 27 -3.25 13.03 5.27
N GLU A 28 -4.38 12.75 4.61
CA GLU A 28 -5.47 11.97 5.21
C GLU A 28 -5.01 10.52 5.47
N LEU A 29 -4.22 9.94 4.55
CA LEU A 29 -3.67 8.59 4.73
C LEU A 29 -2.65 8.58 5.88
N MET A 30 -1.77 9.59 5.93
CA MET A 30 -0.77 9.74 6.97
C MET A 30 -1.42 9.77 8.36
N MET A 31 -2.49 10.55 8.54
CA MET A 31 -3.20 10.61 9.83
C MET A 31 -3.77 9.25 10.23
N LEU A 32 -4.49 8.58 9.32
CA LEU A 32 -5.07 7.26 9.62
C LEU A 32 -4.01 6.21 9.97
N VAL A 33 -2.85 6.22 9.29
CA VAL A 33 -1.73 5.32 9.60
C VAL A 33 -1.15 5.61 10.98
N LEU A 34 -0.95 6.88 11.35
CA LEU A 34 -0.42 7.29 12.66
C LEU A 34 -1.39 6.97 13.81
N GLU A 35 -2.69 7.05 13.54
CA GLU A 35 -3.75 6.74 14.51
C GLU A 35 -4.03 5.22 14.60
N GLY A 36 -3.45 4.43 13.70
CA GLY A 36 -3.69 2.99 13.64
C GLY A 36 -5.11 2.62 13.17
N GLU A 37 -5.75 3.51 12.41
CA GLU A 37 -7.10 3.33 11.89
C GLU A 37 -7.13 2.65 10.51
N ASP A 38 -8.29 2.10 10.15
CA ASP A 38 -8.50 1.46 8.85
C ASP A 38 -8.40 2.47 7.70
N VAL A 39 -7.43 2.26 6.82
CA VAL A 39 -7.24 3.10 5.63
C VAL A 39 -8.16 2.65 4.49
N PRO A 40 -9.06 3.52 3.96
CA PRO A 40 -9.92 3.19 2.83
C PRO A 40 -9.12 2.87 1.56
N SER A 41 -9.55 1.86 0.80
CA SER A 41 -8.86 1.45 -0.43
C SER A 41 -8.74 2.56 -1.49
N GLU A 42 -9.72 3.46 -1.54
CA GLU A 42 -9.70 4.61 -2.46
C GLU A 42 -8.59 5.61 -2.09
N LEU A 43 -8.29 5.75 -0.80
CA LEU A 43 -7.23 6.63 -0.33
C LEU A 43 -5.85 6.05 -0.65
N ILE A 44 -5.68 4.74 -0.47
CA ILE A 44 -4.48 3.99 -0.87
C ILE A 44 -4.20 4.20 -2.37
N LYS A 45 -5.21 4.00 -3.23
CA LYS A 45 -5.06 4.20 -4.69
C LYS A 45 -4.70 5.64 -5.06
N LYS A 46 -5.31 6.63 -4.40
CA LYS A 46 -4.99 8.06 -4.60
C LYS A 46 -3.53 8.36 -4.22
N ALA A 47 -3.07 7.84 -3.09
CA ALA A 47 -1.70 8.03 -2.61
C ALA A 47 -0.68 7.37 -3.55
N ILE A 48 -0.88 6.11 -3.94
CA ILE A 48 -0.04 5.41 -4.94
C ILE A 48 0.03 6.22 -6.23
N ARG A 49 -1.11 6.67 -6.77
CA ARG A 49 -1.14 7.44 -8.01
C ARG A 49 -0.37 8.76 -7.87
N ARG A 50 -0.53 9.48 -6.77
CA ARG A 50 0.21 10.72 -6.51
C ARG A 50 1.71 10.47 -6.42
N GLY A 51 2.15 9.50 -5.62
CA GLY A 51 3.57 9.17 -5.48
C GLY A 51 4.20 8.71 -6.79
N THR A 52 3.46 7.95 -7.61
CA THR A 52 3.93 7.51 -8.94
C THR A 52 4.09 8.67 -9.91
N ILE A 53 3.12 9.58 -10.02
CA ILE A 53 3.18 10.74 -10.93
C ILE A 53 4.31 11.71 -10.53
N HIS A 54 4.59 11.83 -9.23
CA HIS A 54 5.68 12.66 -8.72
C HIS A 54 7.05 11.98 -8.74
N HIS A 55 7.15 10.74 -9.23
CA HIS A 55 8.38 9.93 -9.21
C HIS A 55 8.94 9.69 -7.79
N GLY A 56 8.11 9.78 -6.75
CA GLY A 56 8.49 9.48 -5.36
C GLY A 56 8.19 8.04 -4.95
N PHE A 57 7.32 7.35 -5.68
CA PHE A 57 6.96 5.95 -5.42
C PHE A 57 6.97 5.15 -6.73
N ILE A 58 7.56 3.95 -6.71
CA ILE A 58 7.59 3.04 -7.86
C ILE A 58 6.79 1.78 -7.51
N PRO A 59 5.56 1.62 -8.04
CA PRO A 59 4.77 0.42 -7.80
C PRO A 59 5.43 -0.81 -8.44
N VAL A 60 5.68 -1.84 -7.64
CA VAL A 60 6.18 -3.14 -8.12
C VAL A 60 5.06 -4.16 -8.02
N LEU A 61 4.76 -4.83 -9.13
CA LEU A 61 3.71 -5.84 -9.22
C LEU A 61 4.31 -7.18 -9.63
N CYS A 62 3.73 -8.26 -9.12
CA CYS A 62 4.06 -9.60 -9.58
C CYS A 62 3.24 -9.95 -10.83
N GLY A 63 3.87 -10.64 -11.77
CA GLY A 63 3.21 -11.15 -12.97
C GLY A 63 4.15 -12.04 -13.78
N SER A 64 3.59 -12.91 -14.61
CA SER A 64 4.34 -13.64 -15.63
C SER A 64 3.78 -13.25 -16.99
N SER A 65 4.65 -12.99 -17.97
CA SER A 65 4.22 -12.78 -19.35
C SER A 65 3.90 -14.09 -20.07
N LEU A 66 4.28 -15.24 -19.49
CA LEU A 66 4.14 -16.57 -20.08
C LEU A 66 3.12 -17.46 -19.34
N LYS A 67 2.92 -17.24 -18.04
CA LYS A 67 1.99 -18.01 -17.19
C LYS A 67 0.77 -17.20 -16.82
#